data_AF-A0A929W004-F1
#
_entry.id   AF-A0A929W004-F1
#
_cell.length_a   1.000
_cell.length_b   1.000
_cell.length_c   1.000
_cell.angle_alpha   90.00
_cell.angle_beta   90.00
_cell.angle_gamma   90.00
#
_symmetry.space_group_name_H-M   'P 1'
#
loop_
_entity.id
_entity.type
_entity.pdbx_description
1 polymer ?
#
loop_
_entity_poly.entity_id
_entity_poly.type
_entity_poly.pdbx_seq_one_letter_code
_entity_poly.pdbx_strand_id
1 'polypeptide(L)'
;MDAKIQELTEKIYNEGVEKGQTEANRLIAEAEAKAQKIEAEAKRKAEEYLKNAEQRASELRQHTEAELQLYASQLVDSLRSSIADQIQGSVAQSSVKAITEDKDFLQGFIGKLAERFDLQRGIEITTADADALRAYFTANAKSLLEEGKVRIRAVAGKPTDFTIAPQDGSFKVQFGQAEFLELFKSFLRPELTKMLF
;
A
#
# COMPACT_ATOMS: atom_id res chain seq x y z
N MET A 1 -76.64 -46.15 66.98
CA MET A 1 -75.27 -45.61 67.01
C MET A 1 -74.63 -45.61 65.61
N ASP A 2 -75.05 -46.51 64.71
CA ASP A 2 -74.55 -46.59 63.32
C ASP A 2 -74.76 -45.34 62.46
N ALA A 3 -75.93 -44.69 62.51
CA ALA A 3 -76.22 -43.52 61.66
C ALA A 3 -75.26 -42.33 61.90
N LYS A 4 -74.82 -42.12 63.15
CA LYS A 4 -73.86 -41.06 63.52
C LYS A 4 -72.43 -41.36 63.07
N ILE A 5 -72.05 -42.63 63.02
CA ILE A 5 -70.73 -43.07 62.53
C ILE A 5 -70.69 -42.95 60.99
N GLN A 6 -71.78 -43.29 60.31
CA GLN A 6 -71.91 -43.13 58.87
C GLN A 6 -71.81 -41.66 58.44
N GLU A 7 -72.53 -40.77 59.12
CA GLU A 7 -72.50 -39.33 58.85
C GLU A 7 -71.12 -38.72 59.09
N LEU A 8 -70.42 -39.13 60.16
CA LEU A 8 -69.03 -38.70 60.40
C LEU A 8 -68.06 -39.23 59.35
N THR A 9 -68.28 -40.45 58.85
CA THR A 9 -67.43 -41.06 57.81
C THR A 9 -67.62 -40.38 56.46
N GLU A 10 -68.87 -40.08 56.07
CA GLU A 10 -69.18 -39.27 54.89
C GLU A 10 -68.59 -37.87 54.99
N LYS A 11 -68.68 -37.23 56.16
CA LYS A 11 -68.14 -35.89 56.36
C LYS A 11 -66.61 -35.87 56.28
N ILE A 12 -65.92 -36.85 56.88
CA ILE A 12 -64.46 -37.00 56.78
C ILE A 12 -64.03 -37.32 55.35
N TYR A 13 -64.79 -38.17 54.65
CA TYR A 13 -64.53 -38.48 53.24
C TYR A 13 -64.67 -37.23 52.37
N ASN A 14 -65.77 -36.48 52.51
CA ASN A 14 -66.01 -35.26 51.76
C ASN A 14 -64.98 -34.16 52.07
N GLU A 15 -64.61 -33.96 53.35
CA GLU A 15 -63.52 -33.03 53.71
C GLU A 15 -62.17 -33.47 53.16
N GLY A 16 -61.89 -34.79 53.14
CA GLY A 16 -60.68 -35.34 52.56
C GLY A 16 -60.60 -35.15 51.05
N VAL A 17 -61.71 -35.41 50.36
CA VAL A 17 -61.84 -35.23 48.91
C VAL A 17 -61.75 -33.75 48.54
N GLU A 18 -62.40 -32.85 49.29
CA GLU A 18 -62.39 -31.41 49.04
C GLU A 18 -60.99 -30.81 49.27
N LYS A 19 -60.29 -31.20 50.34
CA LYS A 19 -58.90 -30.81 50.58
C LYS A 19 -57.96 -31.35 49.51
N GLY A 20 -58.16 -32.61 49.08
CA GLY A 20 -57.40 -33.22 48.00
C GLY A 20 -57.60 -32.49 46.67
N GLN A 21 -58.83 -32.14 46.34
CA GLN A 21 -59.17 -31.38 45.13
C GLN A 21 -58.58 -29.96 45.16
N THR A 22 -58.62 -29.30 46.32
CA THR A 22 -58.03 -27.97 46.51
C THR A 22 -56.53 -28.00 46.29
N GLU A 23 -55.84 -28.99 46.84
CA GLU A 23 -54.39 -29.14 46.69
C GLU A 23 -54.00 -29.53 45.25
N ALA A 24 -54.77 -30.39 44.60
CA ALA A 24 -54.58 -30.72 43.19
C ALA A 24 -54.72 -29.48 42.29
N ASN A 25 -55.75 -28.67 42.51
CA ASN A 25 -55.96 -27.42 41.77
C ASN A 25 -54.82 -26.42 42.03
N ARG A 26 -54.31 -26.33 43.27
CA ARG A 26 -53.15 -25.50 43.62
C ARG A 26 -51.90 -25.93 42.85
N LEU A 27 -51.61 -27.23 42.80
CA LEU A 27 -50.46 -27.78 42.08
C LEU A 27 -50.55 -27.54 40.58
N ILE A 28 -51.74 -27.69 39.99
CA ILE A 28 -51.98 -27.40 38.57
C ILE A 28 -51.72 -25.92 38.28
N ALA A 29 -52.29 -25.01 39.09
CA ALA A 29 -52.08 -23.58 38.92
C ALA A 29 -50.59 -23.18 39.04
N GLU A 30 -49.85 -23.78 39.98
CA GLU A 30 -48.41 -23.54 40.12
C GLU A 30 -47.60 -24.10 38.93
N ALA A 31 -47.99 -25.25 38.40
CA ALA A 31 -47.37 -25.83 37.21
C ALA A 31 -47.61 -24.96 35.97
N GLU A 32 -48.85 -24.50 35.77
CA GLU A 32 -49.22 -23.60 34.68
C GLU A 32 -48.48 -22.26 34.78
N ALA A 33 -48.39 -21.67 35.98
CA ALA A 33 -47.64 -20.44 36.20
C ALA A 33 -46.14 -20.61 35.91
N LYS A 34 -45.54 -21.74 36.30
CA LYS A 34 -44.14 -22.06 35.97
C LYS A 34 -43.94 -22.26 34.48
N ALA A 35 -44.85 -22.96 33.80
CA ALA A 35 -44.80 -23.16 32.36
C ALA A 35 -44.86 -21.83 31.61
N GLN A 36 -45.81 -20.95 31.95
CA GLN A 36 -45.91 -19.62 31.37
C GLN A 36 -44.65 -18.79 31.60
N LYS A 37 -44.04 -18.87 32.78
CA LYS A 37 -42.79 -18.17 33.07
C LYS A 37 -41.62 -18.68 32.22
N ILE A 38 -41.50 -19.99 32.05
CA ILE A 38 -40.48 -20.61 31.19
C ILE A 38 -40.67 -20.18 29.74
N GLU A 39 -41.90 -20.22 29.23
CA GLU A 39 -42.21 -19.79 27.86
C GLU A 39 -41.91 -18.30 27.63
N ALA A 40 -42.28 -17.44 28.59
CA ALA A 40 -42.00 -16.01 28.52
C ALA A 40 -40.49 -15.74 28.51
N GLU A 41 -39.72 -16.43 29.36
CA GLU A 41 -38.27 -16.28 29.41
C GLU A 41 -37.59 -16.81 28.14
N ALA A 42 -38.07 -17.94 27.61
CA ALA A 42 -37.58 -18.49 26.35
C ALA A 42 -37.85 -17.56 25.17
N LYS A 43 -39.05 -16.97 25.09
CA LYS A 43 -39.40 -15.96 24.06
C LYS A 43 -38.51 -14.73 24.18
N ARG A 44 -38.33 -14.19 25.39
CA ARG A 44 -37.44 -13.04 25.63
C ARG A 44 -36.00 -13.33 25.18
N LYS A 45 -35.47 -14.51 25.53
CA LYS A 45 -34.12 -14.92 25.11
C LYS A 45 -34.03 -15.08 23.59
N ALA A 46 -35.04 -15.66 22.95
CA ALA A 46 -35.07 -15.81 21.50
C ALA A 46 -35.08 -14.45 20.78
N GLU A 47 -35.90 -13.50 21.25
CA GLU A 47 -35.93 -12.12 20.73
C GLU A 47 -34.59 -11.41 20.92
N GLU A 48 -33.95 -11.58 22.08
CA GLU A 48 -32.63 -11.02 22.37
C GLU A 48 -31.55 -11.61 21.44
N TYR A 49 -31.58 -12.92 21.19
CA TYR A 49 -30.67 -13.55 20.23
C TYR A 49 -30.91 -13.06 18.80
N LEU A 50 -32.17 -12.93 18.38
CA LEU A 50 -32.52 -12.46 17.04
C LEU A 50 -32.00 -11.03 16.82
N LYS A 51 -32.28 -10.14 17.78
CA LYS A 51 -31.81 -8.75 17.75
C LYS A 51 -30.28 -8.65 17.69
N ASN A 52 -29.58 -9.45 18.51
CA ASN A 52 -28.12 -9.49 18.51
C ASN A 52 -27.56 -10.03 17.19
N ALA A 53 -28.21 -11.03 16.59
CA ALA A 53 -27.81 -11.58 15.30
C ALA A 53 -28.00 -10.55 14.17
N GLU A 54 -29.13 -9.83 14.15
CA GLU A 54 -29.42 -8.77 13.18
C GLU A 54 -28.42 -7.61 13.31
N GLN A 55 -28.12 -7.18 14.54
CA GLN A 55 -27.15 -6.12 14.79
C GLN A 55 -25.76 -6.52 14.27
N ARG A 56 -25.28 -7.72 14.62
CA ARG A 56 -23.98 -8.22 14.14
C ARG A 56 -23.92 -8.36 12.63
N ALA A 57 -25.02 -8.81 12.01
CA ALA A 57 -25.10 -8.92 10.55
C ALA A 57 -25.03 -7.54 9.88
N SER A 58 -25.71 -6.54 10.44
CA SER A 58 -25.65 -5.15 9.96
C SER A 58 -24.25 -4.56 10.11
N GLU A 59 -23.64 -4.71 11.29
CA GLU A 59 -22.28 -4.24 11.56
C GLU A 59 -21.28 -4.89 10.61
N LEU A 60 -21.34 -6.22 10.44
CA LEU A 60 -20.48 -6.94 9.51
C LEU A 60 -20.64 -6.41 8.09
N ARG A 61 -21.88 -6.19 7.63
CA ARG A 61 -22.15 -5.66 6.29
C ARG A 61 -21.55 -4.27 6.10
N GLN A 62 -21.73 -3.37 7.07
CA GLN A 62 -21.18 -2.00 7.02
C GLN A 62 -19.65 -2.02 7.03
N HIS A 63 -19.03 -2.84 7.88
CA HIS A 63 -17.58 -3.01 7.90
C HIS A 63 -17.04 -3.54 6.59
N THR A 64 -17.65 -4.60 6.04
CA THR A 64 -17.24 -5.17 4.75
C THR A 64 -17.39 -4.15 3.61
N GLU A 65 -18.47 -3.37 3.59
CA GLU A 65 -18.67 -2.34 2.56
C GLU A 65 -17.60 -1.24 2.64
N ALA A 66 -17.28 -0.76 3.85
CA ALA A 66 -16.23 0.23 4.05
C ALA A 66 -14.84 -0.32 3.65
N GLU A 67 -14.53 -1.57 4.01
CA GLU A 67 -13.29 -2.22 3.60
C GLU A 67 -13.18 -2.36 2.08
N LEU A 68 -14.27 -2.78 1.40
CA LEU A 68 -14.30 -2.89 -0.05
C LEU A 68 -14.07 -1.53 -0.73
N GLN A 69 -14.67 -0.46 -0.22
CA GLN A 69 -14.45 0.90 -0.73
C GLN A 69 -13.00 1.36 -0.54
N LEU A 70 -12.41 1.04 0.62
CA LEU A 70 -11.00 1.33 0.88
C LEU A 70 -10.09 0.57 -0.09
N TYR A 71 -10.30 -0.73 -0.28
CA TYR A 71 -9.52 -1.53 -1.22
C TYR A 71 -9.70 -1.04 -2.66
N ALA A 72 -10.92 -0.68 -3.07
CA ALA A 72 -11.16 -0.12 -4.39
C ALA A 72 -10.38 1.19 -4.60
N SER A 73 -10.37 2.07 -3.59
CA SER A 73 -9.60 3.32 -3.64
C SER A 73 -8.09 3.05 -3.74
N GLN A 74 -7.58 2.13 -2.92
CA GLN A 74 -6.17 1.72 -2.96
C GLN A 74 -5.77 1.10 -4.29
N LEU A 75 -6.65 0.33 -4.93
CA LEU A 75 -6.43 -0.23 -6.27
C LEU A 75 -6.37 0.87 -7.34
N VAL A 76 -7.28 1.86 -7.27
CA VAL A 76 -7.27 3.01 -8.18
C VAL A 76 -5.97 3.80 -8.02
N ASP A 77 -5.52 4.05 -6.80
CA ASP A 77 -4.28 4.78 -6.55
C ASP A 77 -3.04 3.99 -6.99
N SER A 78 -3.03 2.68 -6.79
CA SER A 78 -1.96 1.81 -7.27
C SER A 78 -1.90 1.76 -8.81
N LEU A 79 -3.06 1.73 -9.48
CA LEU A 79 -3.15 1.77 -10.93
C LEU A 79 -2.67 3.12 -11.47
N ARG A 80 -3.11 4.21 -10.85
CA ARG A 80 -2.67 5.58 -11.14
C ARG A 80 -1.16 5.70 -11.04
N SER A 81 -0.56 5.21 -9.95
CA SER A 81 0.90 5.17 -9.78
C SER A 81 1.59 4.37 -10.88
N SER A 82 1.06 3.19 -11.21
CA SER A 82 1.64 2.32 -12.25
C SER A 82 1.60 2.97 -13.63
N ILE A 83 0.50 3.66 -13.97
CA ILE A 83 0.37 4.42 -15.23
C ILE A 83 1.37 5.57 -15.25
N ALA A 84 1.49 6.33 -14.16
CA ALA A 84 2.46 7.42 -14.03
C ALA A 84 3.89 6.91 -14.26
N ASP A 85 4.26 5.81 -13.60
CA ASP A 85 5.57 5.18 -13.74
C ASP A 85 5.85 4.70 -15.17
N GLN A 86 4.84 4.14 -15.85
CA GLN A 86 4.98 3.65 -17.22
C GLN A 86 5.10 4.79 -18.23
N ILE A 87 4.27 5.84 -18.10
CA ILE A 87 4.37 7.04 -18.94
C ILE A 87 5.72 7.71 -18.71
N GLN A 88 6.11 7.91 -17.46
CA GLN A 88 7.39 8.49 -17.11
C GLN A 88 8.55 7.65 -17.66
N GLY A 89 8.48 6.32 -17.52
CA GLY A 89 9.49 5.41 -18.04
C GLY A 89 9.65 5.52 -19.55
N SER A 90 8.54 5.48 -20.30
CA SER A 90 8.56 5.56 -21.77
C SER A 90 9.05 6.92 -22.27
N VAL A 91 8.50 8.03 -21.76
CA VAL A 91 8.87 9.39 -22.16
C VAL A 91 10.33 9.68 -21.80
N ALA A 92 10.76 9.30 -20.59
CA ALA A 92 12.14 9.46 -20.17
C ALA A 92 13.08 8.62 -21.03
N GLN A 93 12.73 7.37 -21.34
CA GLN A 93 13.58 6.50 -22.17
C GLN A 93 13.73 7.02 -23.59
N SER A 94 12.64 7.45 -24.24
CA SER A 94 12.70 8.01 -25.59
C SER A 94 13.49 9.32 -25.63
N SER A 95 13.25 10.22 -24.67
CA SER A 95 13.93 11.53 -24.62
C SER A 95 15.42 11.37 -24.29
N VAL A 96 15.76 10.55 -23.29
CA VAL A 96 17.14 10.28 -22.90
C VAL A 96 17.88 9.58 -24.02
N LYS A 97 17.26 8.60 -24.70
CA LYS A 97 17.87 7.95 -25.85
C LYS A 97 18.22 8.95 -26.94
N ALA A 98 17.28 9.80 -27.34
CA ALA A 98 17.51 10.83 -28.35
C ALA A 98 18.65 11.81 -27.96
N ILE A 99 18.69 12.23 -26.70
CA ILE A 99 19.72 13.13 -26.16
C ILE A 99 21.10 12.45 -26.07
N THR A 100 21.15 11.17 -25.66
CA THR A 100 22.40 10.41 -25.56
C THR A 100 22.93 9.94 -26.92
N GLU A 101 22.11 9.90 -27.96
CA GLU A 101 22.55 9.61 -29.33
C GLU A 101 23.07 10.87 -30.04
N ASP A 102 22.76 12.06 -29.52
CA ASP A 102 23.32 13.34 -29.99
C ASP A 102 24.76 13.50 -29.48
N LYS A 103 25.69 13.38 -30.42
CA LYS A 103 27.13 13.46 -30.18
C LYS A 103 27.57 14.84 -29.69
N ASP A 104 27.02 15.90 -30.25
CA ASP A 104 27.39 17.27 -29.90
C ASP A 104 26.89 17.62 -28.50
N PHE A 105 25.66 17.19 -28.18
CA PHE A 105 25.11 17.33 -26.83
C PHE A 105 25.96 16.60 -25.79
N LEU A 106 26.28 15.32 -26.02
CA LEU A 106 27.07 14.52 -25.06
C LEU A 106 28.45 15.13 -24.82
N GLN A 107 29.14 15.55 -25.88
CA GLN A 107 30.45 16.18 -25.76
C GLN A 107 30.38 17.51 -24.99
N GLY A 108 29.35 18.32 -25.28
CA GLY A 108 29.08 19.56 -24.55
C GLY A 108 28.76 19.34 -23.08
N PHE A 109 27.97 18.30 -22.78
CA PHE A 109 27.65 17.91 -21.41
C PHE A 109 28.91 17.48 -20.64
N ILE A 110 29.74 16.61 -21.22
CA ILE A 110 31.00 16.16 -20.62
C ILE A 110 31.94 17.36 -20.39
N GLY A 111 32.02 18.30 -21.33
CA GLY A 111 32.79 19.53 -21.19
C GLY A 111 32.34 20.38 -20.00
N LYS A 112 31.05 20.70 -19.90
CA LYS A 112 30.50 21.48 -18.78
C LYS A 112 30.65 20.75 -17.45
N LEU A 113 30.53 19.43 -17.45
CA LEU A 113 30.72 18.63 -16.25
C LEU A 113 32.19 18.70 -15.79
N ALA A 114 33.14 18.55 -16.71
CA ALA A 114 34.57 18.69 -16.45
C ALA A 114 34.94 20.05 -15.82
N GLU A 115 34.33 21.15 -16.28
CA GLU A 115 34.53 22.49 -15.72
C GLU A 115 34.07 22.64 -14.26
N ARG A 116 33.07 21.83 -13.85
CA ARG A 116 32.52 21.85 -12.49
C ARG A 116 33.28 20.95 -11.52
N PHE A 117 34.12 20.06 -12.02
CA PHE A 117 35.00 19.23 -11.19
C PHE A 117 36.18 20.05 -10.66
N ASP A 118 36.82 19.55 -9.61
CA ASP A 118 38.02 20.16 -9.06
C ASP A 118 39.21 20.03 -10.03
N LEU A 119 39.37 21.04 -10.89
CA LEU A 119 40.43 21.13 -11.87
C LEU A 119 41.84 21.30 -11.25
N GLN A 120 41.96 21.58 -9.95
CA GLN A 120 43.27 21.71 -9.28
C GLN A 120 43.96 20.35 -9.14
N ARG A 121 43.19 19.27 -8.96
CA ARG A 121 43.70 17.89 -8.83
C ARG A 121 43.87 17.21 -10.19
N GLY A 122 43.44 17.88 -11.27
CA GLY A 122 43.32 17.30 -12.60
C GLY A 122 42.25 16.21 -12.65
N ILE A 123 41.61 16.08 -13.80
CA ILE A 123 40.59 15.07 -14.06
C ILE A 123 41.03 14.13 -15.18
N GLU A 124 40.50 12.91 -15.12
CA GLU A 124 40.59 11.89 -16.12
C GLU A 124 39.19 11.48 -16.57
N ILE A 125 38.94 11.59 -17.87
CA ILE A 125 37.71 11.19 -18.53
C ILE A 125 38.00 9.93 -19.32
N THR A 126 37.23 8.87 -19.09
CA THR A 126 37.30 7.65 -19.92
C THR A 126 36.02 7.48 -20.70
N THR A 127 36.13 7.18 -22.00
CA THR A 127 35.00 6.96 -22.91
C THR A 127 35.44 6.10 -24.10
N ALA A 128 34.48 5.47 -24.78
CA ALA A 128 34.74 4.73 -26.01
C ALA A 128 35.05 5.65 -27.21
N ASP A 129 34.50 6.87 -27.26
CA ASP A 129 34.71 7.84 -28.35
C ASP A 129 35.69 8.94 -27.94
N ALA A 130 36.87 8.53 -27.47
CA ALA A 130 37.89 9.43 -26.93
C ALA A 130 38.42 10.42 -27.98
N ASP A 131 38.49 10.02 -29.25
CA ASP A 131 39.04 10.88 -30.31
C ASP A 131 38.10 12.03 -30.63
N ALA A 132 36.79 11.78 -30.71
CA ALA A 132 35.85 12.85 -30.93
C ALA A 132 35.72 13.78 -29.72
N LEU A 133 35.81 13.23 -28.50
CA LEU A 133 35.84 14.06 -27.30
C LEU A 133 37.10 14.93 -27.24
N ARG A 134 38.26 14.40 -27.64
CA ARG A 134 39.50 15.19 -27.76
C ARG A 134 39.37 16.31 -28.79
N ALA A 135 38.75 16.03 -29.94
CA ALA A 135 38.49 17.04 -30.95
C ALA A 135 37.58 18.16 -30.39
N TYR A 136 36.52 17.80 -29.68
CA TYR A 136 35.64 18.76 -29.01
C TYR A 136 36.38 19.63 -28.00
N PHE A 137 37.18 19.04 -27.10
CA PHE A 137 37.97 19.79 -26.12
C PHE A 137 39.03 20.66 -26.78
N THR A 138 39.63 20.22 -27.90
CA THR A 138 40.59 21.04 -28.66
C THR A 138 39.94 22.28 -29.26
N ALA A 139 38.69 22.18 -29.70
CA ALA A 139 37.94 23.30 -30.27
C ALA A 139 37.34 24.24 -29.20
N ASN A 140 36.88 23.70 -28.07
CA ASN A 140 36.05 24.45 -27.11
C ASN A 140 36.75 24.72 -25.76
N ALA A 141 37.72 23.90 -25.37
CA ALA A 141 38.34 23.93 -24.04
C ALA A 141 39.84 23.58 -24.09
N LYS A 142 40.55 24.12 -25.09
CA LYS A 142 41.93 23.74 -25.42
C LYS A 142 42.90 23.92 -24.25
N SER A 143 42.74 25.00 -23.49
CA SER A 143 43.55 25.30 -22.29
C SER A 143 43.46 24.19 -21.24
N LEU A 144 42.31 23.53 -21.09
CA LEU A 144 42.14 22.44 -20.12
C LEU A 144 42.97 21.20 -20.48
N LEU A 145 43.18 20.94 -21.77
CA LEU A 145 44.05 19.86 -22.25
C LEU A 145 45.54 20.24 -22.14
N GLU A 146 45.90 21.46 -22.57
CA GLU A 146 47.29 21.92 -22.59
C GLU A 146 47.87 22.14 -21.18
N GLU A 147 47.06 22.60 -20.24
CA GLU A 147 47.45 22.74 -18.82
C GLU A 147 47.48 21.39 -18.08
N GLY A 148 47.15 20.28 -18.75
CA GLY A 148 47.14 18.94 -18.16
C GLY A 148 46.03 18.70 -17.15
N LYS A 149 45.09 19.66 -17.02
CA LYS A 149 43.95 19.60 -16.10
C LYS A 149 42.94 18.53 -16.52
N VAL A 150 42.84 18.19 -17.80
CA VAL A 150 41.96 17.14 -18.32
C VAL A 150 42.76 16.12 -19.11
N ARG A 151 42.64 14.85 -18.75
CA ARG A 151 43.16 13.71 -19.52
C ARG A 151 42.00 12.89 -20.07
N ILE A 152 42.06 12.53 -21.35
CA ILE A 152 41.03 11.69 -21.98
C ILE A 152 41.64 10.34 -22.35
N ARG A 153 41.07 9.24 -21.86
CA ARG A 153 41.49 7.86 -22.20
C ARG A 153 40.39 7.12 -22.95
N ALA A 154 40.82 6.34 -23.94
CA ALA A 154 39.94 5.42 -24.65
C ALA A 154 39.75 4.13 -23.83
N VAL A 155 38.52 3.67 -23.70
CA VAL A 155 38.17 2.38 -23.10
C VAL A 155 37.19 1.63 -23.99
N ALA A 156 37.16 0.30 -23.90
CA ALA A 156 36.12 -0.48 -24.57
C ALA A 156 34.76 -0.22 -23.89
N GLY A 157 33.70 0.01 -24.68
CA GLY A 157 32.37 0.30 -24.15
C GLY A 157 31.46 0.97 -25.17
N LYS A 158 30.31 1.47 -24.72
CA LYS A 158 29.42 2.29 -25.55
C LYS A 158 29.88 3.75 -25.50
N PRO A 159 29.76 4.52 -26.60
CA PRO A 159 30.08 5.96 -26.60
C PRO A 159 29.30 6.78 -25.56
N THR A 160 28.09 6.33 -25.22
CA THR A 160 27.23 6.94 -24.19
C THR A 160 27.74 6.76 -22.77
N ASP A 161 28.65 5.80 -22.56
CA ASP A 161 29.18 5.47 -21.26
C ASP A 161 30.52 6.18 -21.09
N PHE A 162 30.62 7.00 -20.05
CA PHE A 162 31.85 7.69 -19.72
C PHE A 162 32.04 7.78 -18.21
N THR A 163 33.28 7.97 -17.79
CA THR A 163 33.60 8.12 -16.37
C THR A 163 34.45 9.35 -16.17
N ILE A 164 34.20 10.09 -15.10
CA ILE A 164 35.04 11.21 -14.68
C ILE A 164 35.59 10.90 -13.29
N ALA A 165 36.90 10.97 -13.16
CA ALA A 165 37.61 10.75 -11.91
C ALA A 165 38.72 11.79 -11.77
N PRO A 166 39.09 12.23 -10.55
CA PRO A 166 40.34 12.96 -10.37
C PRO A 166 41.54 12.09 -10.77
N GLN A 167 42.63 12.71 -11.23
CA GLN A 167 43.83 11.98 -11.65
C GLN A 167 44.52 11.22 -10.51
N ASP A 168 44.25 11.59 -9.25
CA ASP A 168 44.71 10.86 -8.07
C ASP A 168 43.84 9.63 -7.70
N GLY A 169 42.76 9.38 -8.44
CA GLY A 169 41.91 8.21 -8.26
C GLY A 169 41.06 8.22 -6.99
N SER A 170 40.93 9.35 -6.29
CA SER A 170 40.19 9.45 -5.02
C SER A 170 38.73 9.02 -5.11
N PHE A 171 38.06 9.27 -6.24
CA PHE A 171 36.73 8.77 -6.52
C PHE A 171 36.50 8.65 -8.03
N LYS A 172 35.50 7.87 -8.42
CA LYS A 172 35.11 7.69 -9.83
C LYS A 172 33.61 7.86 -9.96
N VAL A 173 33.20 8.78 -10.83
CA VAL A 173 31.79 8.96 -11.20
C VAL A 173 31.58 8.33 -12.57
N GLN A 174 30.61 7.43 -12.67
CA GLN A 174 30.24 6.78 -13.92
C GLN A 174 28.92 7.35 -14.41
N PHE A 175 28.88 7.64 -15.70
CA PHE A 175 27.70 8.08 -16.42
C PHE A 175 27.44 7.12 -17.57
N GLY A 176 26.18 6.78 -17.74
CA GLY A 176 25.68 5.96 -18.82
C GLY A 176 24.19 6.21 -19.01
N GLN A 177 23.60 5.53 -19.98
CA GLN A 177 22.20 5.75 -20.35
C GLN A 177 21.24 5.53 -19.15
N ALA A 178 21.56 4.62 -18.24
CA ALA A 178 20.76 4.34 -17.05
C ALA A 178 20.81 5.50 -16.04
N GLU A 179 21.98 6.08 -15.82
CA GLU A 179 22.18 7.21 -14.91
C GLU A 179 21.49 8.47 -15.44
N PHE A 180 21.56 8.72 -16.76
CA PHE A 180 20.80 9.80 -17.41
C PHE A 180 19.29 9.57 -17.30
N LEU A 181 18.83 8.33 -17.45
CA LEU A 181 17.43 7.99 -17.31
C LEU A 181 16.92 8.27 -15.90
N GLU A 182 17.65 7.86 -14.86
CA GLU A 182 17.23 8.09 -13.48
C GLU A 182 17.26 9.57 -13.11
N LEU A 183 18.28 10.30 -13.58
CA LEU A 183 18.35 11.75 -13.40
C LEU A 183 17.15 12.45 -14.07
N PHE A 184 16.86 12.14 -15.34
CA PHE A 184 15.74 12.72 -16.05
C PHE A 184 14.39 12.36 -15.41
N LYS A 185 14.24 11.10 -14.96
CA LYS A 185 13.08 10.64 -14.18
C LYS A 185 12.89 11.47 -12.91
N SER A 186 13.96 11.78 -12.17
CA SER A 186 13.87 12.59 -10.95
C SER A 186 13.34 14.00 -11.20
N PHE A 187 13.65 14.60 -12.37
CA PHE A 187 13.13 15.89 -12.78
C PHE A 187 11.67 15.85 -13.23
N LEU A 188 11.26 14.74 -13.87
CA LEU A 188 9.88 14.59 -14.35
C LEU A 188 8.88 14.26 -13.23
N ARG A 189 9.29 13.53 -12.17
CA ARG A 189 8.38 13.10 -11.09
C ARG A 189 7.52 14.24 -10.53
N PRO A 190 8.07 15.40 -10.11
CA PRO A 190 7.28 16.45 -9.48
C PRO A 190 6.20 17.05 -10.41
N GLU A 191 6.52 17.26 -11.68
CA GLU A 191 5.60 17.86 -12.64
C GLU A 191 4.57 16.84 -13.15
N LEU A 192 4.96 15.59 -13.39
CA LEU A 192 4.02 14.53 -13.78
C LEU A 192 3.00 14.24 -12.69
N THR A 193 3.42 14.22 -11.41
CA THR A 193 2.49 14.05 -10.29
C THR A 193 1.42 15.15 -10.27
N LYS A 194 1.79 16.42 -10.52
CA LYS A 194 0.83 17.55 -10.60
C LYS A 194 -0.11 17.47 -11.81
N MET A 195 0.32 16.86 -12.91
CA MET A 195 -0.49 16.76 -14.12
C MET A 195 -1.46 15.59 -14.09
N LEU A 196 -1.07 14.50 -13.42
CA LEU A 196 -1.85 13.26 -13.36
C LEU A 196 -2.83 13.24 -12.18
N PHE A 197 -2.57 13.99 -11.11
CA PHE A 197 -3.33 14.02 -9.85
C PHE A 197 -3.49 15.44 -9.32
#